data_AF-D4MPA2-F1
#
_entry.id   AF-D4MPA2-F1
#
_cell.length_a   1.000
_cell.length_b   1.000
_cell.length_c   1.000
_cell.angle_alpha   90.00
_cell.angle_beta   90.00
_cell.angle_gamma   90.00
#
_symmetry.space_group_name_H-M   'P 1'
#
loop_
_entity.id
_entity.type
_entity.pdbx_description
1 polymer ?
#
loop_
_entity_poly.entity_id
_entity_poly.type
_entity_poly.pdbx_seq_one_letter_code
_entity_poly.pdbx_strand_id
1 'polypeptide(L)'
;MNTSGNMALNITRATAYLKNQKRQFESQLMPEAARTYTSLLGEIKNLEREISSPEYENQLRSFTRERSELKAAIEKKQAERDELLHRIEKGRKALAEFEFTDAQSVSSYLDHAEDIYRQYREAAAGAEKKSLRILGGLFAGAGFLLLLAAAYFFYWGFVPDNTLLPWMPQEIDALLSASAVSCAAAVSFFAAVILRLKIRQSKKTASLCASTLTEIFRGHLGDQTVGENAMEALRARMEEFVRLCHMLSRSEEAVRQQRDMVEQLQVRQNECSETIERQQRIQWELEKKLEHLAELKDQAAALRQIIAENDRIREEIAAIEMAQDTMKELSMSIRDSFGLYLNKAASELISGITGGLYSSMSIDENLNAFLNTKRKLIPLEQVSSGTADQIYLALRLAAAKFIQNGRDAMPLIFDDSFVLYDDDRLKTALKWLTKAYSGQIIVFTCHKRELAILEQEGIAHHVVRI
;
A
#
# COMPACT_ATOMS: atom_id res chain seq x y z
N MET A 1 -16.89 -16.07 61.15
CA MET A 1 -17.55 -16.48 62.41
C MET A 1 -17.61 -15.26 63.32
N ASN A 2 -18.81 -14.75 63.61
CA ASN A 2 -19.03 -13.55 64.42
C ASN A 2 -19.15 -13.98 65.89
N THR A 3 -18.24 -13.54 66.75
CA THR A 3 -18.12 -13.94 68.17
C THR A 3 -18.79 -12.95 69.14
N SER A 4 -19.70 -12.09 68.67
CA SER A 4 -20.52 -11.27 69.56
C SER A 4 -21.90 -11.90 69.72
N GLY A 5 -22.20 -12.38 70.93
CA GLY A 5 -23.47 -13.02 71.31
C GLY A 5 -24.69 -12.09 71.34
N ASN A 6 -24.82 -11.17 70.38
CA ASN A 6 -26.03 -10.38 70.19
C ASN A 6 -26.70 -10.82 68.88
N MET A 7 -27.67 -11.73 69.01
CA MET A 7 -28.36 -12.41 67.90
C MET A 7 -29.46 -11.55 67.25
N ALA A 8 -29.47 -10.24 67.51
CA ALA A 8 -30.37 -9.29 66.89
C ALA A 8 -29.83 -8.90 65.51
N LEU A 9 -30.52 -9.33 64.45
CA LEU A 9 -30.24 -8.96 63.07
C LEU A 9 -30.40 -7.43 62.93
N ASN A 10 -29.30 -6.69 62.83
CA ASN A 10 -29.34 -5.24 62.60
C ASN A 10 -29.59 -4.95 61.12
N ILE A 11 -30.86 -5.01 60.73
CA ILE A 11 -31.34 -4.86 59.35
C ILE A 11 -30.92 -3.50 58.76
N THR A 12 -30.90 -2.44 59.57
CA THR A 12 -30.46 -1.10 59.14
C THR A 12 -29.00 -1.10 58.71
N ARG A 13 -28.10 -1.69 59.52
CA ARG A 13 -26.67 -1.77 59.21
C ARG A 13 -26.39 -2.69 58.03
N ALA A 14 -27.08 -3.83 57.94
CA ALA A 14 -26.97 -4.75 56.81
C ALA A 14 -27.44 -4.11 55.49
N THR A 15 -28.57 -3.40 55.52
CA THR A 15 -29.09 -2.66 54.36
C THR A 15 -28.14 -1.55 53.93
N ALA A 16 -27.58 -0.79 54.88
CA ALA A 16 -26.61 0.26 54.58
C ALA A 16 -25.33 -0.30 53.94
N TYR A 17 -24.85 -1.45 54.42
CA TYR A 17 -23.71 -2.16 53.85
C TYR A 17 -23.97 -2.58 52.39
N LEU A 18 -25.10 -3.24 52.12
CA LEU A 18 -25.47 -3.65 50.77
C LEU A 18 -25.67 -2.46 49.83
N LYS A 19 -26.27 -1.35 50.31
CA LYS A 19 -26.39 -0.12 49.49
C LYS A 19 -25.04 0.46 49.12
N ASN A 20 -24.06 0.40 50.02
CA ASN A 20 -22.71 0.86 49.73
C ASN A 20 -22.02 -0.05 48.71
N GLN A 21 -22.11 -1.38 48.87
CA GLN A 21 -21.56 -2.32 47.89
C GLN A 21 -22.18 -2.15 46.50
N LYS A 22 -23.51 -2.00 46.41
CA LYS A 22 -24.19 -1.72 45.14
C LYS A 22 -23.61 -0.47 44.47
N ARG A 23 -23.45 0.64 45.19
CA ARG A 23 -22.86 1.88 44.66
C ARG A 23 -21.43 1.70 44.17
N GLN A 24 -20.62 0.89 44.87
CA GLN A 24 -19.26 0.57 44.44
C GLN A 24 -19.25 -0.19 43.11
N PHE A 25 -20.12 -1.19 42.96
CA PHE A 25 -20.27 -1.92 41.69
C PHE A 25 -20.81 -1.02 40.57
N GLU A 26 -21.84 -0.21 40.84
CA GLU A 26 -22.38 0.74 39.86
C GLU A 26 -21.32 1.72 39.34
N SER A 27 -20.39 2.17 40.20
CA SER A 27 -19.32 3.08 39.81
C SER A 27 -18.26 2.47 38.89
N GLN A 28 -18.19 1.14 38.83
CA GLN A 28 -17.26 0.40 37.96
C GLN A 28 -17.84 0.11 36.58
N LEU A 29 -19.15 0.30 36.39
CA LEU A 29 -19.80 0.04 35.11
C LEU A 29 -19.37 1.04 34.04
N MET A 30 -19.06 0.51 32.86
CA MET A 30 -18.76 1.30 31.66
C MET A 30 -19.88 1.12 30.62
N PRO A 31 -20.97 1.90 30.67
CA PRO A 31 -22.17 1.66 29.86
C PRO A 31 -21.94 1.87 28.36
N GLU A 32 -20.99 2.71 27.96
CA GLU A 32 -20.71 3.00 26.55
C GLU A 32 -19.93 1.89 25.85
N ALA A 33 -19.28 0.97 26.60
CA ALA A 33 -18.39 -0.05 26.04
C ALA A 33 -19.05 -0.91 24.95
N ALA A 34 -20.31 -1.31 25.14
CA ALA A 34 -21.06 -2.11 24.16
C ALA A 34 -21.36 -1.33 22.86
N ARG A 35 -21.67 -0.04 22.98
CA ARG A 35 -21.93 0.83 21.83
C ARG A 35 -20.64 1.06 21.04
N THR A 36 -19.55 1.39 21.73
CA THR A 36 -18.23 1.57 21.12
C THR A 36 -17.74 0.30 20.44
N TYR A 37 -17.89 -0.86 21.09
CA TYR A 37 -17.55 -2.16 20.50
C TYR A 37 -18.32 -2.42 19.20
N THR A 38 -19.62 -2.13 19.17
CA THR A 38 -20.45 -2.32 17.97
C THR A 38 -20.03 -1.39 16.83
N SER A 39 -19.72 -0.12 17.12
CA SER A 39 -19.18 0.83 16.12
C SER A 39 -17.88 0.30 15.53
N LEU A 40 -16.97 -0.12 16.40
CA LEU A 40 -15.63 -0.55 16.03
C LEU A 40 -15.64 -1.87 15.23
N LEU A 41 -16.57 -2.80 15.52
CA LEU A 41 -16.81 -3.96 14.66
C LEU A 41 -17.25 -3.56 13.23
N GLY A 42 -18.05 -2.49 13.10
CA GLY A 42 -18.44 -1.94 11.81
C GLY A 42 -17.24 -1.39 11.04
N GLU A 43 -16.37 -0.65 11.72
CA GLU A 43 -15.13 -0.10 11.15
C GLU A 43 -14.17 -1.22 10.71
N ILE A 44 -13.95 -2.24 11.55
CA ILE A 44 -13.15 -3.42 11.22
C ILE A 44 -13.68 -4.07 9.93
N LYS A 45 -14.99 -4.30 9.84
CA LYS A 45 -15.60 -4.95 8.68
C LYS A 45 -15.45 -4.13 7.40
N ASN A 46 -15.58 -2.81 7.50
CA ASN A 46 -15.38 -1.92 6.36
C ASN A 46 -13.92 -1.96 5.89
N LEU A 47 -12.98 -1.90 6.83
CA LEU A 47 -11.55 -1.95 6.52
C LEU A 47 -11.12 -3.30 5.94
N GLU A 48 -11.63 -4.42 6.44
CA GLU A 48 -11.42 -5.75 5.86
C GLU A 48 -11.95 -5.84 4.42
N ARG A 49 -13.09 -5.20 4.15
CA ARG A 49 -13.66 -5.13 2.79
C ARG A 49 -12.80 -4.29 1.85
N GLU A 50 -12.24 -3.18 2.32
CA GLU A 50 -11.31 -2.37 1.52
C GLU A 50 -10.02 -3.14 1.21
N ILE A 51 -9.42 -3.78 2.23
CA ILE A 51 -8.18 -4.55 2.11
C ILE A 51 -8.33 -5.74 1.15
N SER A 52 -9.51 -6.36 1.10
CA SER A 52 -9.81 -7.47 0.20
C SER A 52 -10.12 -7.06 -1.24
N SER A 53 -10.07 -5.76 -1.56
CA SER A 53 -10.26 -5.30 -2.92
C SER A 53 -9.13 -5.76 -3.86
N PRO A 54 -9.42 -5.99 -5.17
CA PRO A 54 -8.41 -6.42 -6.13
C PRO A 54 -7.25 -5.43 -6.32
N GLU A 55 -7.44 -4.17 -5.94
CA GLU A 55 -6.43 -3.11 -6.09
C GLU A 55 -5.15 -3.41 -5.28
N TYR A 56 -5.29 -4.14 -4.17
CA TYR A 56 -4.18 -4.50 -3.29
C TYR A 56 -3.48 -5.82 -3.67
N GLU A 57 -3.87 -6.46 -4.78
CA GLU A 57 -3.23 -7.68 -5.25
C GLU A 57 -1.74 -7.44 -5.57
N ASN A 58 -0.86 -8.23 -4.97
CA ASN A 58 0.58 -8.04 -5.11
C ASN A 58 1.10 -8.57 -6.45
N GLN A 59 1.29 -7.64 -7.39
CA GLN A 59 1.85 -7.91 -8.71
C GLN A 59 3.31 -7.41 -8.84
N LEU A 60 3.96 -7.03 -7.74
CA LEU A 60 5.28 -6.37 -7.78
C LEU A 60 6.37 -7.29 -8.35
N ARG A 61 6.26 -8.61 -8.12
CA ARG A 61 7.23 -9.60 -8.63
C ARG A 61 7.18 -9.73 -10.16
N SER A 62 6.00 -9.71 -10.78
CA SER A 62 5.87 -9.82 -12.24
C SER A 62 6.44 -8.59 -12.93
N PHE A 63 6.07 -7.39 -12.48
CA PHE A 63 6.60 -6.16 -13.06
C PHE A 63 8.12 -6.00 -12.84
N THR A 64 8.64 -6.38 -11.66
CA THR A 64 10.09 -6.35 -11.40
C THR A 64 10.86 -7.26 -12.36
N ARG A 65 10.29 -8.44 -12.65
CA ARG A 65 10.85 -9.38 -13.63
C ARG A 65 10.77 -8.82 -15.06
N GLU A 66 9.62 -8.30 -15.45
CA GLU A 66 9.44 -7.68 -16.77
C GLU A 66 10.44 -6.53 -17.00
N ARG A 67 10.65 -5.67 -15.99
CA ARG A 67 11.65 -4.59 -16.05
C ARG A 67 13.07 -5.12 -16.24
N SER A 68 13.44 -6.25 -15.60
CA SER A 68 14.77 -6.83 -15.76
C SER A 68 14.96 -7.45 -17.15
N GLU A 69 13.93 -8.11 -17.68
CA GLU A 69 13.92 -8.66 -19.04
C GLU A 69 14.02 -7.53 -20.09
N LEU A 70 13.28 -6.43 -19.92
CA LEU A 70 13.38 -5.23 -20.77
C LEU A 70 14.77 -4.60 -20.71
N LYS A 71 15.36 -4.47 -19.51
CA LYS A 71 16.72 -3.94 -19.35
C LYS A 71 17.76 -4.78 -20.09
N ALA A 72 17.69 -6.11 -19.93
CA ALA A 72 18.59 -7.03 -20.64
C ALA A 72 18.42 -6.95 -22.16
N ALA A 73 17.18 -6.79 -22.65
CA ALA A 73 16.90 -6.61 -24.07
C ALA A 73 17.48 -5.29 -24.61
N ILE A 74 17.37 -4.20 -23.86
CA ILE A 74 17.95 -2.89 -24.20
C ILE A 74 19.48 -3.00 -24.29
N GLU A 75 20.14 -3.58 -23.28
CA GLU A 75 21.60 -3.75 -23.25
C GLU A 75 22.09 -4.57 -24.44
N LYS A 76 21.41 -5.68 -24.76
CA LYS A 76 21.73 -6.50 -25.92
C LYS A 76 21.61 -5.71 -27.24
N LYS A 77 20.53 -4.95 -27.40
CA LYS A 77 20.27 -4.16 -28.62
C LYS A 77 21.24 -2.99 -28.79
N GLN A 78 21.64 -2.36 -27.69
CA GLN A 78 22.68 -1.34 -27.68
C GLN A 78 24.04 -1.92 -28.07
N ALA A 79 24.41 -3.08 -27.54
CA ALA A 79 25.65 -3.76 -27.92
C ALA A 79 25.70 -4.13 -29.42
N GLU A 80 24.61 -4.68 -29.97
CA GLU A 80 24.48 -4.99 -31.40
C GLU A 80 24.60 -3.71 -32.26
N ARG A 81 23.99 -2.61 -31.84
CA ARG A 81 24.07 -1.31 -32.52
C ARG A 81 25.50 -0.75 -32.51
N ASP A 82 26.16 -0.80 -31.36
CA ASP A 82 27.50 -0.24 -31.20
C ASP A 82 28.54 -1.04 -32.03
N GLU A 83 28.37 -2.36 -32.16
CA GLU A 83 29.15 -3.18 -33.07
C GLU A 83 28.95 -2.77 -34.55
N LEU A 84 27.70 -2.53 -34.96
CA LEU A 84 27.39 -2.06 -36.32
C LEU A 84 27.98 -0.67 -36.58
N LEU A 85 27.88 0.26 -35.63
CA LEU A 85 28.48 1.59 -35.72
C LEU A 85 30.00 1.51 -35.89
N HIS A 86 30.67 0.63 -35.14
CA HIS A 86 32.11 0.42 -35.28
C HIS A 86 32.49 -0.11 -36.68
N ARG A 87 31.71 -1.06 -37.22
CA ARG A 87 31.90 -1.56 -38.60
C ARG A 87 31.68 -0.47 -39.65
N ILE A 88 30.65 0.37 -39.46
CA ILE A 88 30.36 1.51 -40.35
C ILE A 88 31.51 2.52 -40.32
N GLU A 89 32.01 2.87 -39.14
CA GLU A 89 33.13 3.80 -38.99
C GLU A 89 34.39 3.28 -39.70
N LYS A 90 34.70 1.99 -39.54
CA LYS A 90 35.83 1.35 -40.25
C LYS A 90 35.65 1.37 -41.77
N GLY A 91 34.44 1.07 -42.27
CA GLY A 91 34.16 1.10 -43.71
C GLY A 91 34.19 2.52 -44.29
N ARG A 92 33.67 3.52 -43.56
CA ARG A 92 33.77 4.94 -43.96
C ARG A 92 35.22 5.43 -43.98
N LYS A 93 36.05 5.04 -43.01
CA LYS A 93 37.50 5.35 -43.03
C LYS A 93 38.19 4.76 -44.27
N ALA A 94 37.85 3.52 -44.62
CA ALA A 94 38.39 2.87 -45.82
C ALA A 94 37.94 3.55 -47.12
N LEU A 95 36.74 4.13 -47.17
CA LEU A 95 36.28 4.93 -48.33
C LEU A 95 36.93 6.33 -48.37
N ALA A 96 37.07 6.96 -47.21
CA ALA A 96 37.66 8.30 -47.08
C ALA A 96 39.15 8.34 -47.47
N GLU A 97 39.88 7.24 -47.30
CA GLU A 97 41.27 7.09 -47.77
C GLU A 97 41.40 7.31 -49.29
N PHE A 98 40.33 7.07 -50.06
CA PHE A 98 40.27 7.21 -51.51
C PHE A 98 39.33 8.34 -51.96
N GLU A 99 38.96 9.25 -51.05
CA GLU A 99 38.05 10.38 -51.30
C GLU A 99 36.64 9.99 -51.78
N PHE A 100 36.23 8.74 -51.56
CA PHE A 100 34.89 8.28 -51.90
C PHE A 100 33.89 8.59 -50.79
N THR A 101 32.73 9.14 -51.17
CA THR A 101 31.66 9.52 -50.23
C THR A 101 30.46 8.58 -50.32
N ASP A 102 30.09 8.17 -51.53
CA ASP A 102 28.96 7.29 -51.82
C ASP A 102 29.19 6.44 -53.08
N ALA A 103 28.29 5.50 -53.35
CA ALA A 103 28.38 4.64 -54.55
C ALA A 103 28.37 5.47 -55.85
N GLN A 104 27.72 6.64 -55.86
CA GLN A 104 27.65 7.52 -57.02
C GLN A 104 29.01 8.18 -57.29
N SER A 105 29.73 8.60 -56.26
CA SER A 105 31.09 9.16 -56.35
C SER A 105 32.08 8.14 -56.91
N VAL A 106 31.98 6.87 -56.49
CA VAL A 106 32.80 5.77 -57.03
C VAL A 106 32.47 5.53 -58.50
N SER A 107 31.18 5.53 -58.87
CA SER A 107 30.76 5.37 -60.27
C SER A 107 31.21 6.54 -61.13
N SER A 108 31.06 7.78 -60.68
CA SER A 108 31.51 8.97 -61.41
C SER A 108 33.03 9.03 -61.55
N TYR A 109 33.77 8.56 -60.55
CA TYR A 109 35.22 8.40 -60.63
C TYR A 109 35.62 7.35 -61.67
N LEU A 110 34.92 6.21 -61.70
CA LEU A 110 35.13 5.18 -62.72
C LEU A 110 34.80 5.69 -64.12
N ASP A 111 33.66 6.37 -64.31
CA ASP A 111 33.25 6.97 -65.59
C ASP A 111 34.30 7.98 -66.09
N HIS A 112 34.85 8.79 -65.18
CA HIS A 112 35.93 9.72 -65.50
C HIS A 112 37.21 9.00 -65.94
N ALA A 113 37.61 7.95 -65.23
CA ALA A 113 38.77 7.13 -65.62
C ALA A 113 38.55 6.43 -66.97
N GLU A 114 37.33 5.95 -67.24
CA GLU A 114 36.97 5.33 -68.51
C GLU A 114 36.99 6.33 -69.67
N ASP A 115 36.51 7.56 -69.47
CA ASP A 115 36.59 8.61 -70.49
C ASP A 115 38.04 8.97 -70.81
N ILE A 116 38.90 9.10 -69.79
CA ILE A 116 40.34 9.33 -69.99
C ILE A 116 40.98 8.14 -70.72
N TYR A 117 40.61 6.91 -70.39
CA TYR A 117 41.10 5.70 -71.07
C TYR A 117 40.64 5.64 -72.54
N ARG A 118 39.40 6.02 -72.82
CA ARG A 118 38.88 6.13 -74.18
C ARG A 118 39.64 7.19 -74.99
N GLN A 119 39.82 8.38 -74.42
CA GLN A 119 40.61 9.45 -75.04
C GLN A 119 42.07 9.03 -75.28
N TYR A 120 42.67 8.29 -74.34
CA TYR A 120 43.99 7.69 -74.50
C TYR A 120 44.04 6.72 -75.67
N ARG A 121 43.09 5.78 -75.77
CA ARG A 121 43.02 4.78 -76.84
C ARG A 121 42.83 5.42 -78.21
N GLU A 122 41.94 6.41 -78.31
CA GLU A 122 41.70 7.16 -79.54
C GLU A 122 42.95 7.98 -79.97
N ALA A 123 43.64 8.61 -79.02
CA ALA A 123 44.86 9.36 -79.27
C ALA A 123 46.06 8.47 -79.61
N ALA A 124 46.20 7.32 -78.94
CA ALA A 124 47.24 6.32 -79.20
C ALA A 124 47.05 5.67 -80.60
N ALA A 125 45.82 5.27 -80.94
CA ALA A 125 45.50 4.76 -82.27
C ALA A 125 45.71 5.83 -83.35
N GLY A 126 45.40 7.11 -83.08
CA GLY A 126 45.67 8.24 -83.95
C GLY A 126 47.18 8.50 -84.18
N ALA A 127 48.00 8.30 -83.15
CA ALA A 127 49.46 8.46 -83.21
C ALA A 127 50.16 7.30 -83.95
N GLU A 128 49.57 6.10 -83.95
CA GLU A 128 50.12 4.89 -84.59
C GLU A 128 49.65 4.64 -86.03
N LYS A 129 48.65 5.38 -86.53
CA LYS A 129 48.20 5.26 -87.93
C LYS A 129 49.36 5.45 -88.91
N LYS A 130 49.88 4.32 -89.43
CA LYS A 130 50.95 4.27 -90.44
C LYS A 130 50.58 5.09 -91.68
N SER A 131 49.29 5.12 -92.05
CA SER A 131 48.78 5.90 -93.17
C SER A 131 49.03 7.40 -93.03
N LEU A 132 48.87 7.99 -91.84
CA LEU A 132 49.10 9.43 -91.62
C LEU A 132 50.59 9.79 -91.67
N ARG A 133 51.48 8.89 -91.22
CA ARG A 133 52.94 9.06 -91.32
C ARG A 133 53.42 8.93 -92.77
N ILE A 134 52.91 7.95 -93.50
CA ILE A 134 53.22 7.73 -94.92
C ILE A 134 52.68 8.91 -95.75
N LEU A 135 51.43 9.31 -95.52
CA LEU A 135 50.78 10.42 -96.23
C LEU A 135 51.49 11.76 -95.96
N GLY A 136 51.90 12.04 -94.72
CA GLY A 136 52.71 13.22 -94.41
C GLY A 136 54.10 13.20 -95.05
N GLY A 137 54.71 12.01 -95.17
CA GLY A 137 55.95 11.81 -95.93
C GLY A 137 55.78 12.02 -97.44
N LEU A 138 54.67 11.54 -98.00
CA LEU A 138 54.31 11.72 -99.41
C LEU A 138 54.06 13.20 -99.75
N PHE A 139 53.31 13.95 -98.93
CA PHE A 139 53.11 15.38 -99.14
C PHE A 139 54.41 16.20 -99.01
N ALA A 140 55.31 15.82 -98.09
CA ALA A 140 56.64 16.44 -97.99
C ALA A 140 57.52 16.12 -99.21
N GLY A 141 57.50 14.87 -99.69
CA GLY A 141 58.22 14.45 -100.89
C GLY A 141 57.67 15.09 -102.18
N ALA A 142 56.35 15.16 -102.33
CA ALA A 142 55.70 15.85 -103.44
C ALA A 142 56.00 17.35 -103.43
N GLY A 143 56.00 18.00 -102.26
CA GLY A 143 56.42 19.39 -102.12
C GLY A 143 57.87 19.63 -102.55
N PHE A 144 58.78 18.71 -102.23
CA PHE A 144 60.19 18.79 -102.66
C PHE A 144 60.35 18.62 -104.18
N LEU A 145 59.62 17.67 -104.78
CA LEU A 145 59.61 17.47 -106.24
C LEU A 145 59.03 18.68 -106.98
N LEU A 146 57.97 19.30 -106.44
CA LEU A 146 57.40 20.52 -106.99
C LEU A 146 58.36 21.71 -106.85
N LEU A 147 59.13 21.81 -105.76
CA LEU A 147 60.21 22.80 -105.64
C LEU A 147 61.33 22.59 -106.68
N LEU A 148 61.74 21.35 -106.93
CA LEU A 148 62.69 21.03 -108.00
C LEU A 148 62.13 21.36 -109.38
N ALA A 149 60.84 21.11 -109.62
CA ALA A 149 60.16 21.50 -110.85
C ALA A 149 60.06 23.03 -110.99
N ALA A 150 59.74 23.76 -109.92
CA ALA A 150 59.75 25.23 -109.93
C ALA A 150 61.17 25.79 -110.19
N ALA A 151 62.19 25.20 -109.58
CA ALA A 151 63.59 25.54 -109.85
C ALA A 151 63.99 25.22 -111.30
N TYR A 152 63.48 24.12 -111.87
CA TYR A 152 63.65 23.76 -113.28
C TYR A 152 63.01 24.80 -114.22
N PHE A 153 61.77 25.22 -113.96
CA PHE A 153 61.10 26.29 -114.73
C PHE A 153 61.83 27.64 -114.60
N PHE A 154 62.33 27.97 -113.41
CA PHE A 154 63.08 29.20 -113.17
C PHE A 154 64.45 29.21 -113.88
N TYR A 155 65.14 28.07 -113.90
CA TYR A 155 66.42 27.91 -114.61
C TYR A 155 66.26 28.03 -116.14
N TRP A 156 65.20 27.44 -116.70
CA TRP A 156 64.90 27.53 -118.13
C TRP A 156 64.59 28.96 -118.58
N GLY A 157 63.81 29.72 -117.80
CA GLY A 157 63.50 31.12 -118.10
C GLY A 157 64.71 32.07 -118.11
N PHE A 158 65.83 31.68 -117.49
CA PHE A 158 67.05 32.50 -117.41
C PHE A 158 68.15 32.08 -118.41
N VAL A 159 68.08 30.86 -118.99
CA VAL A 159 69.08 30.33 -119.93
C VAL A 159 68.41 29.58 -121.11
N PRO A 160 68.10 30.26 -122.24
CA PRO A 160 67.26 29.70 -123.31
C PRO A 160 67.92 28.65 -124.24
N ASP A 161 69.25 28.64 -124.37
CA ASP A 161 69.98 27.84 -125.40
C ASP A 161 70.86 26.70 -124.81
N ASN A 162 70.34 25.95 -123.84
CA ASN A 162 71.06 24.83 -123.24
C ASN A 162 70.76 23.48 -123.93
N THR A 163 71.81 22.75 -124.32
CA THR A 163 71.78 21.49 -125.10
C THR A 163 71.41 20.22 -124.31
N LEU A 164 70.93 20.34 -123.07
CA LEU A 164 70.70 19.19 -122.21
C LEU A 164 69.31 18.54 -122.36
N LEU A 165 68.25 19.22 -122.87
CA LEU A 165 66.89 18.64 -122.94
C LEU A 165 66.00 19.21 -124.10
N PRO A 166 65.55 18.41 -125.10
CA PRO A 166 64.89 18.87 -126.36
C PRO A 166 63.36 19.20 -126.41
N TRP A 167 62.59 19.27 -125.31
CA TRP A 167 61.12 19.14 -125.42
C TRP A 167 60.38 20.05 -124.42
N MET A 168 60.12 21.31 -124.78
CA MET A 168 59.09 22.10 -124.10
C MET A 168 58.37 23.04 -125.10
N PRO A 169 57.03 23.08 -125.14
CA PRO A 169 56.27 23.87 -126.12
C PRO A 169 56.45 25.39 -125.94
N GLN A 170 56.51 26.15 -127.04
CA GLN A 170 56.75 27.60 -127.07
C GLN A 170 55.64 28.49 -126.48
N GLU A 171 54.54 27.93 -125.97
CA GLU A 171 53.39 28.70 -125.47
C GLU A 171 53.26 28.79 -123.93
N ILE A 172 54.26 28.34 -123.18
CA ILE A 172 54.19 28.31 -121.70
C ILE A 172 55.05 29.43 -121.11
N ASP A 173 54.39 30.36 -120.40
CA ASP A 173 55.06 31.44 -119.69
C ASP A 173 55.79 30.89 -118.45
N ALA A 174 57.12 30.91 -118.47
CA ALA A 174 57.98 30.25 -117.49
C ALA A 174 57.81 30.84 -116.07
N LEU A 175 57.51 32.14 -115.96
CA LEU A 175 57.33 32.82 -114.68
C LEU A 175 55.97 32.50 -114.01
N LEU A 176 54.90 32.41 -114.82
CA LEU A 176 53.56 32.10 -114.33
C LEU A 176 53.45 30.63 -113.89
N SER A 177 54.09 29.72 -114.64
CA SER A 177 54.16 28.30 -114.31
C SER A 177 55.04 28.05 -113.07
N ALA A 178 56.19 28.72 -112.94
CA ALA A 178 57.04 28.61 -111.75
C ALA A 178 56.32 29.10 -110.47
N SER A 179 55.59 30.21 -110.54
CA SER A 179 54.83 30.73 -109.38
C SER A 179 53.65 29.83 -108.99
N ALA A 180 52.92 29.26 -109.96
CA ALA A 180 51.85 28.30 -109.70
C ALA A 180 52.37 26.99 -109.05
N VAL A 181 53.49 26.45 -109.53
CA VAL A 181 54.12 25.25 -108.96
C VAL A 181 54.68 25.54 -107.56
N SER A 182 55.23 26.73 -107.32
CA SER A 182 55.70 27.15 -105.99
C SER A 182 54.56 27.28 -104.98
N CYS A 183 53.40 27.83 -105.40
CA CYS A 183 52.18 27.84 -104.58
C CYS A 183 51.69 26.42 -104.26
N ALA A 184 51.70 25.51 -105.24
CA ALA A 184 51.34 24.11 -105.01
C ALA A 184 52.31 23.40 -104.04
N ALA A 185 53.62 23.69 -104.13
CA ALA A 185 54.60 23.20 -103.18
C ALA A 185 54.33 23.73 -101.76
N ALA A 186 54.02 25.02 -101.62
CA ALA A 186 53.68 25.63 -100.33
C ALA A 186 52.45 24.97 -99.69
N VAL A 187 51.38 24.73 -100.45
CA VAL A 187 50.17 24.02 -99.96
C VAL A 187 50.51 22.58 -99.53
N SER A 188 51.34 21.87 -100.28
CA SER A 188 51.78 20.50 -99.95
C SER A 188 52.61 20.45 -98.66
N PHE A 189 53.53 21.41 -98.46
CA PHE A 189 54.26 21.54 -97.20
C PHE A 189 53.35 21.93 -96.03
N PHE A 190 52.38 22.82 -96.26
CA PHE A 190 51.40 23.20 -95.24
C PHE A 190 50.54 22.00 -94.80
N ALA A 191 50.10 21.18 -95.75
CA ALA A 191 49.40 19.92 -95.46
C ALA A 191 50.28 18.93 -94.68
N ALA A 192 51.56 18.78 -95.05
CA ALA A 192 52.52 17.93 -94.33
C ALA A 192 52.77 18.44 -92.89
N VAL A 193 52.82 19.76 -92.68
CA VAL A 193 52.96 20.38 -91.36
C VAL A 193 51.71 20.17 -90.52
N ILE A 194 50.51 20.37 -91.07
CA ILE A 194 49.24 20.11 -90.36
C ILE A 194 49.15 18.63 -89.94
N LEU A 195 49.51 17.70 -90.82
CA LEU A 195 49.53 16.26 -90.51
C LEU A 195 50.56 15.94 -89.40
N ARG A 196 51.76 16.53 -89.45
CA ARG A 196 52.76 16.38 -88.36
C ARG A 196 52.30 16.99 -87.04
N LEU A 197 51.66 18.16 -87.08
CA LEU A 197 51.10 18.82 -85.89
C LEU A 197 49.98 17.98 -85.30
N LYS A 198 49.10 17.40 -86.12
CA LYS A 198 48.04 16.49 -85.67
C LYS A 198 48.61 15.23 -85.01
N ILE A 199 49.64 14.61 -85.59
CA ILE A 199 50.34 13.46 -84.97
C ILE A 199 51.02 13.88 -83.66
N ARG A 200 51.67 15.05 -83.62
CA ARG A 200 52.35 15.55 -82.43
C ARG A 200 51.35 15.92 -81.32
N GLN A 201 50.20 16.47 -81.68
CA GLN A 201 49.10 16.77 -80.78
C GLN A 201 48.50 15.47 -80.22
N SER A 202 48.20 14.48 -81.07
CA SER A 202 47.74 13.15 -80.63
C SER A 202 48.74 12.44 -79.72
N LYS A 203 50.05 12.57 -79.97
CA LYS A 203 51.09 12.05 -79.06
C LYS A 203 51.10 12.78 -77.71
N LYS A 204 50.94 14.10 -77.71
CA LYS A 204 50.88 14.91 -76.48
C LYS A 204 49.63 14.59 -75.65
N THR A 205 48.46 14.46 -76.29
CA THR A 205 47.22 14.07 -75.61
C THR A 205 47.32 12.64 -75.08
N ALA A 206 47.87 11.70 -75.86
CA ALA A 206 48.12 10.34 -75.39
C ALA A 206 49.08 10.29 -74.19
N SER A 207 50.18 11.07 -74.19
CA SER A 207 51.11 11.10 -73.05
C SER A 207 50.50 11.74 -71.80
N LEU A 208 49.65 12.77 -71.97
CA LEU A 208 48.98 13.42 -70.85
C LEU A 208 47.95 12.47 -70.22
N CYS A 209 47.07 11.86 -71.03
CA CYS A 209 46.10 10.87 -70.57
C CYS A 209 46.80 9.64 -69.96
N ALA A 210 47.92 9.17 -70.54
CA ALA A 210 48.71 8.09 -69.95
C ALA A 210 49.28 8.46 -68.58
N SER A 211 49.80 9.68 -68.42
CA SER A 211 50.30 10.16 -67.13
C SER A 211 49.20 10.18 -66.07
N THR A 212 48.02 10.71 -66.42
CA THR A 212 46.86 10.75 -65.51
C THR A 212 46.34 9.35 -65.18
N LEU A 213 46.26 8.44 -66.16
CA LEU A 213 45.88 7.04 -65.92
C LEU A 213 46.90 6.28 -65.07
N THR A 214 48.19 6.55 -65.27
CA THR A 214 49.27 5.96 -64.45
C THR A 214 49.15 6.42 -63.00
N GLU A 215 48.76 7.68 -62.77
CA GLU A 215 48.52 8.21 -61.43
C GLU A 215 47.28 7.56 -60.78
N ILE A 216 46.19 7.40 -61.54
CA ILE A 216 44.97 6.71 -61.09
C ILE A 216 45.27 5.23 -60.76
N PHE A 217 45.94 4.49 -61.65
CA PHE A 217 46.29 3.08 -61.41
C PHE A 217 47.30 2.92 -60.27
N ARG A 218 48.26 3.84 -60.13
CA ARG A 218 49.19 3.86 -58.99
C ARG A 218 48.46 4.05 -57.66
N GLY A 219 47.44 4.91 -57.63
CA GLY A 219 46.65 5.17 -56.42
C GLY A 219 45.81 3.97 -55.98
N HIS A 220 45.21 3.25 -56.92
CA HIS A 220 44.21 2.20 -56.60
C HIS A 220 44.70 0.76 -56.72
N LEU A 221 45.68 0.50 -57.61
CA LEU A 221 46.15 -0.84 -57.96
C LEU A 221 47.64 -1.05 -57.66
N GLY A 222 48.40 0.02 -57.43
CA GLY A 222 49.86 -0.03 -57.26
C GLY A 222 50.64 -0.39 -58.54
N ASP A 223 49.95 -0.52 -59.68
CA ASP A 223 50.52 -0.84 -60.99
C ASP A 223 50.69 0.44 -61.83
N GLN A 224 51.77 0.51 -62.61
CA GLN A 224 52.09 1.62 -63.52
C GLN A 224 51.78 1.32 -64.98
N THR A 225 51.32 0.11 -65.30
CA THR A 225 51.05 -0.29 -66.68
C THR A 225 49.70 0.24 -67.16
N VAL A 226 49.71 1.02 -68.24
CA VAL A 226 48.49 1.51 -68.90
C VAL A 226 48.07 0.51 -69.97
N GLY A 227 47.00 -0.23 -69.72
CA GLY A 227 46.47 -1.24 -70.63
C GLY A 227 45.07 -1.73 -70.23
N GLU A 228 44.49 -2.61 -71.04
CA GLU A 228 43.12 -3.12 -70.85
C GLU A 228 42.98 -3.90 -69.53
N ASN A 229 43.99 -4.71 -69.19
CA ASN A 229 44.03 -5.47 -67.94
C ASN A 229 44.03 -4.58 -66.69
N ALA A 230 44.75 -3.45 -66.72
CA ALA A 230 44.80 -2.50 -65.60
C ALA A 230 43.46 -1.77 -65.42
N MET A 231 42.78 -1.47 -66.53
CA MET A 231 41.45 -0.88 -66.50
C MET A 231 40.38 -1.87 -66.00
N GLU A 232 40.47 -3.15 -66.37
CA GLU A 232 39.61 -4.20 -65.82
C GLU A 232 39.84 -4.42 -64.32
N ALA A 233 41.10 -4.40 -63.87
CA ALA A 233 41.42 -4.45 -62.44
C ALA A 233 40.86 -3.24 -61.68
N LEU A 234 40.91 -2.04 -62.27
CA LEU A 234 40.32 -0.84 -61.68
C LEU A 234 38.79 -0.97 -61.57
N ARG A 235 38.12 -1.47 -62.62
CA ARG A 235 36.67 -1.76 -62.60
C ARG A 235 36.30 -2.72 -61.48
N ALA A 236 37.00 -3.84 -61.36
CA ALA A 236 36.76 -4.83 -60.32
C ALA A 236 36.93 -4.22 -58.91
N ARG A 237 37.95 -3.38 -58.73
CA ARG A 237 38.21 -2.68 -57.46
C ARG A 237 37.13 -1.64 -57.15
N MET A 238 36.69 -0.85 -58.13
CA MET A 238 35.59 0.09 -57.96
C MET A 238 34.26 -0.63 -57.65
N GLU A 239 34.03 -1.80 -58.23
CA GLU A 239 32.87 -2.63 -57.90
C GLU A 239 32.89 -3.12 -56.44
N GLU A 240 34.07 -3.46 -55.89
CA GLU A 240 34.23 -3.76 -54.46
C GLU A 240 33.86 -2.56 -53.58
N PHE A 241 34.30 -1.34 -53.95
CA PHE A 241 33.93 -0.12 -53.24
C PHE A 241 32.43 0.19 -53.35
N VAL A 242 31.81 -0.01 -54.51
CA VAL A 242 30.34 0.11 -54.67
C VAL A 242 29.61 -0.89 -53.79
N ARG A 243 30.06 -2.15 -53.74
CA ARG A 243 29.52 -3.17 -52.82
C ARG A 243 29.66 -2.74 -51.35
N LEU A 244 30.82 -2.20 -50.97
CA LEU A 244 31.05 -1.66 -49.62
C LEU A 244 30.08 -0.51 -49.30
N CYS A 245 29.89 0.45 -50.22
CA CYS A 245 28.94 1.55 -50.07
C CYS A 245 27.50 1.04 -49.85
N HIS A 246 27.05 0.04 -50.62
CA HIS A 246 25.73 -0.57 -50.42
C HIS A 246 25.61 -1.30 -49.08
N MET A 247 26.64 -2.04 -48.66
CA MET A 247 26.66 -2.68 -47.33
C MET A 247 26.62 -1.66 -46.19
N LEU A 248 27.33 -0.54 -46.32
CA LEU A 248 27.31 0.55 -45.34
C LEU A 248 25.93 1.19 -45.25
N SER A 249 25.30 1.51 -46.39
CA SER A 249 23.93 2.06 -46.42
C SER A 249 22.93 1.14 -45.70
N ARG A 250 22.95 -0.17 -46.00
CA ARG A 250 22.10 -1.15 -45.32
C ARG A 250 22.41 -1.26 -43.81
N SER A 251 23.68 -1.15 -43.43
CA SER A 251 24.08 -1.17 -42.02
C SER A 251 23.62 0.10 -41.29
N GLU A 252 23.65 1.26 -41.94
CA GLU A 252 23.13 2.52 -41.40
C GLU A 252 21.61 2.47 -41.20
N GLU A 253 20.88 1.88 -42.15
CA GLU A 253 19.45 1.59 -41.98
C GLU A 253 19.19 0.64 -40.80
N ALA A 254 19.98 -0.43 -40.67
CA ALA A 254 19.87 -1.36 -39.55
C ALA A 254 20.15 -0.66 -38.20
N VAL A 255 21.14 0.24 -38.13
CA VAL A 255 21.42 1.06 -36.94
C VAL A 255 20.24 1.96 -36.59
N ARG A 256 19.59 2.58 -37.58
CA ARG A 256 18.37 3.38 -37.34
C ARG A 256 17.25 2.52 -36.77
N GLN A 257 16.99 1.35 -37.34
CA GLN A 257 15.99 0.41 -36.82
C GLN A 257 16.30 -0.04 -35.39
N GLN A 258 17.56 -0.39 -35.08
CA GLN A 258 17.94 -0.76 -33.71
C GLN A 258 17.77 0.43 -32.74
N ARG A 259 18.04 1.66 -33.17
CA ARG A 259 17.82 2.87 -32.36
C ARG A 259 16.34 3.02 -32.01
N ASP A 260 15.45 2.91 -33.00
CA ASP A 260 14.01 3.05 -32.79
C ASP A 260 13.48 1.93 -31.86
N MET A 261 13.98 0.70 -32.02
CA MET A 261 13.64 -0.41 -31.11
C MET A 261 14.12 -0.16 -29.68
N VAL A 262 15.34 0.36 -29.49
CA VAL A 262 15.86 0.71 -28.16
C VAL A 262 15.00 1.81 -27.53
N GLU A 263 14.60 2.81 -28.30
CA GLU A 263 13.71 3.88 -27.83
C GLU A 263 12.35 3.32 -27.37
N GLN A 264 11.72 2.45 -28.16
CA GLN A 264 10.46 1.79 -27.78
C GLN A 264 10.60 0.92 -26.52
N LEU A 265 11.69 0.16 -26.40
CA LEU A 265 11.96 -0.64 -25.20
C LEU A 265 12.21 0.24 -23.97
N GLN A 266 12.88 1.37 -24.14
CA GLN A 266 13.12 2.34 -23.07
C GLN A 266 11.82 2.96 -22.56
N VAL A 267 10.90 3.32 -23.46
CA VAL A 267 9.55 3.80 -23.10
C VAL A 267 8.82 2.75 -22.27
N ARG A 268 8.78 1.48 -22.72
CA ARG A 268 8.17 0.39 -21.96
C ARG A 268 8.83 0.15 -20.60
N GLN A 269 10.16 0.26 -20.52
CA GLN A 269 10.89 0.14 -19.25
C GLN A 269 10.48 1.24 -18.27
N ASN A 270 10.29 2.48 -18.76
CA ASN A 270 9.86 3.61 -17.95
C ASN A 270 8.42 3.40 -17.46
N GLU A 271 7.49 3.00 -18.34
CA GLU A 271 6.10 2.67 -17.97
C GLU A 271 6.02 1.55 -16.92
N CYS A 272 6.84 0.51 -17.08
CA CYS A 272 6.96 -0.57 -16.10
C CYS A 272 7.50 -0.05 -14.76
N SER A 273 8.48 0.86 -14.78
CA SER A 273 9.04 1.47 -13.57
C SER A 273 8.03 2.33 -12.83
N GLU A 274 7.24 3.15 -13.54
CA GLU A 274 6.14 3.93 -12.96
C GLU A 274 5.07 3.03 -12.33
N THR A 275 4.77 1.90 -12.98
CA THR A 275 3.80 0.92 -12.48
C THR A 275 4.31 0.24 -11.20
N ILE A 276 5.61 -0.10 -11.14
CA ILE A 276 6.26 -0.63 -9.93
C ILE A 276 6.15 0.39 -8.78
N GLU A 277 6.45 1.66 -9.02
CA GLU A 277 6.33 2.69 -7.98
C GLU A 277 4.88 2.86 -7.48
N ARG A 278 3.90 2.84 -8.39
CA ARG A 278 2.48 2.88 -8.03
C ARG A 278 2.12 1.66 -7.17
N GLN A 279 2.55 0.46 -7.57
CA GLN A 279 2.35 -0.76 -6.79
C GLN A 279 3.02 -0.70 -5.42
N GLN A 280 4.25 -0.17 -5.31
CA GLN A 280 4.91 0.02 -4.01
C GLN A 280 4.12 0.94 -3.08
N ARG A 281 3.58 2.05 -3.60
CA ARG A 281 2.72 2.96 -2.83
C ARG A 281 1.46 2.27 -2.33
N ILE A 282 0.80 1.50 -3.20
CA ILE A 282 -0.40 0.73 -2.85
C ILE A 282 -0.09 -0.33 -1.77
N GLN A 283 1.03 -1.05 -1.89
CA GLN A 283 1.45 -2.05 -0.91
C GLN A 283 1.80 -1.42 0.45
N TRP A 284 2.42 -0.23 0.44
CA TRP A 284 2.68 0.51 1.67
C TRP A 284 1.38 1.00 2.34
N GLU A 285 0.42 1.48 1.55
CA GLU A 285 -0.90 1.86 2.06
C GLU A 285 -1.64 0.64 2.64
N LEU A 286 -1.57 -0.51 1.97
CA LEU A 286 -2.09 -1.78 2.47
C LEU A 286 -1.48 -2.15 3.83
N GLU A 287 -0.16 -2.04 3.97
CA GLU A 287 0.53 -2.33 5.22
C GLU A 287 0.06 -1.40 6.35
N LYS A 288 -0.14 -0.10 6.05
CA LYS A 288 -0.72 0.85 7.00
C LYS A 288 -2.16 0.52 7.39
N LYS A 289 -2.99 0.10 6.43
CA LYS A 289 -4.36 -0.35 6.70
C LYS A 289 -4.38 -1.63 7.54
N LEU A 290 -3.46 -2.57 7.30
CA LEU A 290 -3.32 -3.79 8.10
C LEU A 290 -2.87 -3.52 9.54
N GLU A 291 -1.94 -2.59 9.73
CA GLU A 291 -1.50 -2.11 11.05
C GLU A 291 -2.68 -1.50 11.82
N HIS A 292 -3.44 -0.61 11.17
CA HIS A 292 -4.63 -0.01 11.77
C HIS A 292 -5.72 -1.05 12.07
N LEU A 293 -5.92 -2.03 11.18
CA LEU A 293 -6.86 -3.14 11.41
C LEU A 293 -6.48 -3.96 12.65
N ALA A 294 -5.18 -4.22 12.85
CA ALA A 294 -4.69 -4.93 14.02
C ALA A 294 -4.97 -4.14 15.30
N GLU A 295 -4.69 -2.82 15.30
CA GLU A 295 -4.98 -1.93 16.42
C GLU A 295 -6.48 -1.93 16.78
N LEU A 296 -7.36 -1.81 15.78
CA LEU A 296 -8.80 -1.88 16.00
C LEU A 296 -9.19 -3.24 16.60
N LYS A 297 -8.66 -4.36 16.08
CA LYS A 297 -8.96 -5.70 16.63
C LYS A 297 -8.53 -5.84 18.09
N ASP A 298 -7.39 -5.28 18.47
CA ASP A 298 -6.92 -5.27 19.86
C ASP A 298 -7.84 -4.42 20.75
N GLN A 299 -8.26 -3.24 20.28
CA GLN A 299 -9.26 -2.41 20.97
C GLN A 299 -10.60 -3.14 21.13
N ALA A 300 -11.05 -3.87 20.10
CA ALA A 300 -12.26 -4.70 20.16
C ALA A 300 -12.14 -5.79 21.23
N ALA A 301 -10.99 -6.46 21.29
CA ALA A 301 -10.73 -7.51 22.27
C ALA A 301 -10.73 -6.95 23.70
N ALA A 302 -10.12 -5.78 23.92
CA ALA A 302 -10.15 -5.09 25.21
C ALA A 302 -11.57 -4.71 25.63
N LEU A 303 -12.36 -4.11 24.72
CA LEU A 303 -13.75 -3.77 24.97
C LEU A 303 -14.61 -5.01 25.27
N ARG A 304 -14.35 -6.14 24.61
CA ARG A 304 -15.04 -7.40 24.88
C ARG A 304 -14.81 -7.88 26.31
N GLN A 305 -13.59 -7.71 26.85
CA GLN A 305 -13.31 -8.02 28.26
C GLN A 305 -14.07 -7.09 29.21
N ILE A 306 -14.12 -5.78 28.90
CA ILE A 306 -14.89 -4.81 29.69
C ILE A 306 -16.39 -5.14 29.67
N ILE A 307 -16.95 -5.57 28.53
CA ILE A 307 -18.35 -5.98 28.43
C ILE A 307 -18.61 -7.21 29.31
N ALA A 308 -17.74 -8.22 29.25
CA ALA A 308 -17.88 -9.41 30.10
C ALA A 308 -17.78 -9.05 31.60
N GLU A 309 -16.93 -8.10 31.97
CA GLU A 309 -16.83 -7.62 33.34
C GLU A 309 -18.06 -6.80 33.76
N ASN A 310 -18.59 -5.95 32.88
CA ASN A 310 -19.86 -5.26 33.12
C ASN A 310 -21.01 -6.24 33.37
N ASP A 311 -21.07 -7.35 32.61
CA ASP A 311 -22.11 -8.37 32.80
C ASP A 311 -21.98 -9.04 34.17
N ARG A 312 -20.76 -9.39 34.61
CA ARG A 312 -20.51 -9.89 35.98
C ARG A 312 -20.90 -8.88 37.06
N ILE A 313 -20.53 -7.62 36.89
CA ILE A 313 -20.90 -6.55 37.83
C ILE A 313 -22.42 -6.40 37.92
N ARG A 314 -23.15 -6.53 36.79
CA ARG A 314 -24.62 -6.53 36.77
C ARG A 314 -25.22 -7.72 37.51
N GLU A 315 -24.63 -8.90 37.39
CA GLU A 315 -25.04 -10.08 38.18
C GLU A 315 -24.86 -9.84 39.68
N GLU A 316 -23.72 -9.27 40.11
CA GLU A 316 -23.47 -8.91 41.51
C GLU A 316 -24.47 -7.87 42.03
N ILE A 317 -24.77 -6.84 41.23
CA ILE A 317 -25.80 -5.83 41.57
C ILE A 317 -27.17 -6.50 41.75
N ALA A 318 -27.56 -7.39 40.83
CA ALA A 318 -28.83 -8.10 40.90
C ALA A 318 -28.91 -9.02 42.14
N ALA A 319 -27.81 -9.68 42.51
CA ALA A 319 -27.73 -10.49 43.73
C ALA A 319 -27.89 -9.63 44.99
N ILE A 320 -27.25 -8.45 45.03
CA ILE A 320 -27.39 -7.49 46.14
C ILE A 320 -28.82 -6.96 46.25
N GLU A 321 -29.47 -6.62 45.13
CA GLU A 321 -30.86 -6.18 45.10
C GLU A 321 -31.79 -7.26 45.65
N MET A 322 -31.63 -8.52 45.20
CA MET A 322 -32.38 -9.65 45.71
C MET A 322 -32.19 -9.85 47.23
N ALA A 323 -30.95 -9.69 47.73
CA ALA A 323 -30.67 -9.77 49.17
C ALA A 323 -31.33 -8.62 49.95
N GLN A 324 -31.36 -7.41 49.40
CA GLN A 324 -32.05 -6.26 50.01
C GLN A 324 -33.55 -6.47 50.10
N ASP A 325 -34.18 -6.94 49.03
CA ASP A 325 -35.61 -7.21 48.99
C ASP A 325 -35.99 -8.33 49.95
N THR A 326 -35.22 -9.42 49.97
CA THR A 326 -35.42 -10.54 50.90
C THR A 326 -35.32 -10.08 52.36
N MET A 327 -34.31 -9.28 52.71
CA MET A 327 -34.19 -8.74 54.07
C MET A 327 -35.34 -7.80 54.44
N LYS A 328 -35.83 -7.01 53.49
CA LYS A 328 -36.97 -6.12 53.69
C LYS A 328 -38.24 -6.91 53.95
N GLU A 329 -38.52 -7.93 53.13
CA GLU A 329 -39.65 -8.84 53.31
C GLU A 329 -39.59 -9.56 54.65
N LEU A 330 -38.43 -10.09 55.03
CA LEU A 330 -38.23 -10.74 56.32
C LEU A 330 -38.46 -9.76 57.49
N SER A 331 -37.97 -8.52 57.36
CA SER A 331 -38.19 -7.47 58.37
C SER A 331 -39.67 -7.15 58.56
N MET A 332 -40.43 -7.08 57.47
CA MET A 332 -41.86 -6.80 57.49
C MET A 332 -42.61 -7.98 58.11
N SER A 333 -42.31 -9.21 57.68
CA SER A 333 -42.92 -10.43 58.21
C SER A 333 -42.69 -10.61 59.71
N ILE A 334 -41.47 -10.37 60.20
CA ILE A 334 -41.17 -10.42 61.64
C ILE A 334 -41.96 -9.36 62.41
N ARG A 335 -42.04 -8.13 61.90
CA ARG A 335 -42.78 -7.04 62.57
C ARG A 335 -44.27 -7.33 62.65
N ASP A 336 -44.87 -7.74 61.53
CA ASP A 336 -46.31 -8.00 61.42
C ASP A 336 -46.73 -9.19 62.31
N SER A 337 -45.95 -10.27 62.26
CA SER A 337 -46.23 -11.47 63.06
C SER A 337 -45.99 -11.24 64.56
N PHE A 338 -44.85 -10.66 64.94
CA PHE A 338 -44.51 -10.42 66.35
C PHE A 338 -45.53 -9.48 67.01
N GLY A 339 -45.91 -8.38 66.35
CA GLY A 339 -46.91 -7.45 66.88
C GLY A 339 -48.28 -8.10 67.06
N LEU A 340 -48.76 -8.86 66.08
CA LEU A 340 -50.05 -9.56 66.15
C LEU A 340 -50.07 -10.59 67.30
N TYR A 341 -49.05 -11.43 67.37
CA TYR A 341 -48.98 -12.48 68.38
C TYR A 341 -48.79 -11.90 69.79
N LEU A 342 -47.92 -10.89 69.95
CA LEU A 342 -47.71 -10.19 71.22
C LEU A 342 -49.02 -9.56 71.73
N ASN A 343 -49.74 -8.86 70.86
CA ASN A 343 -51.02 -8.23 71.20
C ASN A 343 -52.08 -9.25 71.63
N LYS A 344 -52.16 -10.40 70.94
CA LYS A 344 -53.08 -11.47 71.31
C LYS A 344 -52.77 -12.02 72.70
N ALA A 345 -51.52 -12.41 72.95
CA ALA A 345 -51.15 -12.99 74.25
C ALA A 345 -51.27 -11.96 75.38
N ALA A 346 -50.80 -10.73 75.18
CA ALA A 346 -50.90 -9.68 76.18
C ALA A 346 -52.37 -9.34 76.52
N SER A 347 -53.27 -9.35 75.52
CA SER A 347 -54.71 -9.19 75.73
C SER A 347 -55.34 -10.29 76.60
N GLU A 348 -54.97 -11.55 76.37
CA GLU A 348 -55.45 -12.67 77.20
C GLU A 348 -54.95 -12.54 78.64
N LEU A 349 -53.68 -12.17 78.83
CA LEU A 349 -53.05 -12.07 80.15
C LEU A 349 -53.60 -10.87 80.94
N ILE A 350 -53.80 -9.70 80.32
CA ILE A 350 -54.32 -8.52 81.04
C ILE A 350 -55.75 -8.72 81.54
N SER A 351 -56.58 -9.41 80.75
CA SER A 351 -57.95 -9.73 81.16
C SER A 351 -57.94 -10.66 82.38
N GLY A 352 -57.03 -11.63 82.40
CA GLY A 352 -56.83 -12.52 83.53
C GLY A 352 -56.31 -11.83 84.81
N ILE A 353 -55.20 -11.10 84.70
CA ILE A 353 -54.53 -10.42 85.83
C ILE A 353 -55.45 -9.41 86.51
N THR A 354 -56.30 -8.73 85.73
CA THR A 354 -57.20 -7.69 86.25
C THR A 354 -58.60 -8.20 86.60
N GLY A 355 -58.84 -9.52 86.54
CA GLY A 355 -60.15 -10.09 86.82
C GLY A 355 -61.25 -9.62 85.85
N GLY A 356 -60.88 -9.26 84.62
CA GLY A 356 -61.80 -8.81 83.57
C GLY A 356 -62.15 -7.32 83.59
N LEU A 357 -61.47 -6.49 84.40
CA LEU A 357 -61.63 -5.02 84.36
C LEU A 357 -61.25 -4.45 82.99
N TYR A 358 -60.19 -4.99 82.40
CA TYR A 358 -59.76 -4.71 81.03
C TYR A 358 -59.98 -5.96 80.17
N SER A 359 -60.63 -5.80 79.02
CA SER A 359 -60.97 -6.93 78.15
C SER A 359 -59.84 -7.31 77.20
N SER A 360 -59.01 -6.34 76.82
CA SER A 360 -57.86 -6.55 75.93
C SER A 360 -56.89 -5.38 76.01
N MET A 361 -55.72 -5.54 75.39
CA MET A 361 -54.76 -4.46 75.18
C MET A 361 -54.19 -4.51 73.76
N SER A 362 -53.81 -3.36 73.21
CA SER A 362 -53.17 -3.26 71.91
C SER A 362 -51.92 -2.39 72.00
N ILE A 363 -50.86 -2.84 71.35
CA ILE A 363 -49.60 -2.14 71.17
C ILE A 363 -49.52 -1.77 69.69
N ASP A 364 -49.32 -0.48 69.42
CA ASP A 364 -49.15 0.03 68.06
C ASP A 364 -47.72 -0.16 67.53
N GLU A 365 -47.48 0.26 66.29
CA GLU A 365 -46.16 0.17 65.63
C GLU A 365 -45.07 1.00 66.32
N ASN A 366 -45.44 2.00 67.11
CA ASN A 366 -44.55 2.86 67.88
C ASN A 366 -44.37 2.38 69.33
N LEU A 367 -44.87 1.19 69.66
CA LEU A 367 -44.87 0.58 71.00
C LEU A 367 -45.72 1.32 72.04
N ASN A 368 -46.70 2.13 71.62
CA ASN A 368 -47.67 2.72 72.54
C ASN A 368 -48.71 1.69 72.93
N ALA A 369 -49.00 1.57 74.23
CA ALA A 369 -49.96 0.62 74.76
C ALA A 369 -51.33 1.28 75.05
N PHE A 370 -52.39 0.63 74.59
CA PHE A 370 -53.77 1.02 74.82
C PHE A 370 -54.55 -0.12 75.47
N LEU A 371 -55.40 0.21 76.42
CA LEU A 371 -56.27 -0.74 77.12
C LEU A 371 -57.71 -0.59 76.69
N ASN A 372 -58.36 -1.71 76.42
CA ASN A 372 -59.77 -1.73 76.14
C ASN A 372 -60.58 -2.04 77.41
N THR A 373 -61.50 -1.15 77.74
CA THR A 373 -62.54 -1.39 78.74
C THR A 373 -63.87 -1.62 78.03
N LYS A 374 -64.90 -2.09 78.74
CA LYS A 374 -66.24 -2.26 78.17
C LYS A 374 -66.85 -1.00 77.53
N ARG A 375 -66.29 0.19 77.77
CA ARG A 375 -66.87 1.48 77.36
C ARG A 375 -65.92 2.38 76.57
N LYS A 376 -64.60 2.23 76.71
CA LYS A 376 -63.62 3.11 76.06
C LYS A 376 -62.23 2.49 75.96
N LEU A 377 -61.47 2.98 75.00
CA LEU A 377 -60.02 2.80 74.90
C LEU A 377 -59.32 3.81 75.83
N ILE A 378 -58.34 3.34 76.60
CA ILE A 378 -57.58 4.16 77.54
C ILE A 378 -56.09 4.01 77.23
N PRO A 379 -55.37 5.10 76.91
CA PRO A 379 -53.93 5.04 76.70
C PRO A 379 -53.21 4.81 78.05
N LEU A 380 -52.04 4.18 78.01
CA LEU A 380 -51.25 3.80 79.20
C LEU A 380 -50.97 4.99 80.13
N GLU A 381 -50.77 6.18 79.58
CA GLU A 381 -50.45 7.40 80.33
C GLU A 381 -51.60 7.85 81.24
N GLN A 382 -52.82 7.34 81.02
CA GLN A 382 -54.03 7.69 81.77
C GLN A 382 -54.43 6.67 82.83
N VAL A 383 -53.66 5.59 83.03
CA VAL A 383 -53.98 4.59 84.07
C VAL A 383 -53.22 4.82 85.37
N SER A 384 -53.74 4.25 86.48
CA SER A 384 -53.05 4.28 87.77
C SER A 384 -51.71 3.54 87.71
N SER A 385 -50.76 3.91 88.56
CA SER A 385 -49.44 3.24 88.65
C SER A 385 -49.57 1.72 88.86
N GLY A 386 -50.46 1.27 89.75
CA GLY A 386 -50.70 -0.16 89.95
C GLY A 386 -51.34 -0.86 88.74
N THR A 387 -52.09 -0.13 87.90
CA THR A 387 -52.62 -0.68 86.64
C THR A 387 -51.51 -0.75 85.59
N ALA A 388 -50.66 0.27 85.51
CA ALA A 388 -49.48 0.26 84.64
C ALA A 388 -48.57 -0.94 84.94
N ASP A 389 -48.35 -1.24 86.22
CA ASP A 389 -47.59 -2.43 86.64
C ASP A 389 -48.24 -3.76 86.22
N GLN A 390 -49.57 -3.88 86.27
CA GLN A 390 -50.28 -5.06 85.76
C GLN A 390 -50.10 -5.23 84.25
N ILE A 391 -50.05 -4.12 83.50
CA ILE A 391 -49.79 -4.13 82.05
C ILE A 391 -48.36 -4.55 81.76
N TYR A 392 -47.39 -3.99 82.47
CA TYR A 392 -45.99 -4.38 82.33
C TYR A 392 -45.78 -5.86 82.66
N LEU A 393 -46.47 -6.37 83.68
CA LEU A 393 -46.46 -7.78 84.00
C LEU A 393 -47.07 -8.63 82.86
N ALA A 394 -48.25 -8.27 82.37
CA ALA A 394 -48.91 -8.94 81.25
C ALA A 394 -48.01 -8.99 80.01
N LEU A 395 -47.34 -7.88 79.69
CA LEU A 395 -46.44 -7.78 78.54
C LEU A 395 -45.19 -8.65 78.71
N ARG A 396 -44.57 -8.65 79.90
CA ARG A 396 -43.41 -9.50 80.19
C ARG A 396 -43.76 -10.98 80.13
N LEU A 397 -44.92 -11.37 80.66
CA LEU A 397 -45.41 -12.75 80.57
C LEU A 397 -45.74 -13.14 79.12
N ALA A 398 -46.31 -12.23 78.32
CA ALA A 398 -46.55 -12.46 76.90
C ALA A 398 -45.22 -12.71 76.17
N ALA A 399 -44.23 -11.84 76.38
CA ALA A 399 -42.90 -11.98 75.79
C ALA A 399 -42.21 -13.28 76.23
N ALA A 400 -42.28 -13.62 77.52
CA ALA A 400 -41.75 -14.88 78.03
C ALA A 400 -42.42 -16.09 77.36
N LYS A 401 -43.74 -16.07 77.17
CA LYS A 401 -44.49 -17.11 76.46
C LYS A 401 -44.10 -17.21 74.98
N PHE A 402 -43.70 -16.12 74.33
CA PHE A 402 -43.21 -16.16 72.95
C PHE A 402 -41.80 -16.72 72.84
N ILE A 403 -40.92 -16.38 73.78
CA ILE A 403 -39.54 -16.86 73.78
C ILE A 403 -39.50 -18.37 74.13
N GLN A 404 -40.39 -18.79 75.04
CA GLN A 404 -40.56 -20.19 75.38
C GLN A 404 -41.35 -20.87 74.25
N ASN A 405 -40.68 -21.61 73.36
CA ASN A 405 -41.27 -22.36 72.23
C ASN A 405 -42.20 -23.54 72.65
N GLY A 406 -42.92 -23.41 73.78
CA GLY A 406 -43.93 -24.34 74.28
C GLY A 406 -43.43 -25.69 74.78
N ARG A 407 -42.12 -25.99 74.69
CA ARG A 407 -41.56 -27.31 75.04
C ARG A 407 -41.03 -27.42 76.47
N ASP A 408 -40.52 -26.33 77.06
CA ASP A 408 -40.02 -26.31 78.44
C ASP A 408 -40.52 -25.04 79.17
N ALA A 409 -41.19 -25.24 80.31
CA ALA A 409 -41.67 -24.14 81.16
C ALA A 409 -40.54 -23.67 82.09
N MET A 410 -39.95 -22.51 81.78
CA MET A 410 -38.86 -21.92 82.56
C MET A 410 -39.40 -21.21 83.82
N PRO A 411 -38.79 -21.40 85.01
CA PRO A 411 -39.32 -20.82 86.25
C PRO A 411 -39.53 -19.31 86.13
N LEU A 412 -40.70 -18.84 86.58
CA LEU A 412 -40.98 -17.41 86.70
C LEU A 412 -40.47 -16.92 88.04
N ILE A 413 -39.57 -15.94 88.01
CA ILE A 413 -39.00 -15.33 89.19
C ILE A 413 -39.55 -13.91 89.32
N PHE A 414 -40.22 -13.66 90.43
CA PHE A 414 -40.76 -12.36 90.81
C PHE A 414 -39.96 -11.82 91.98
N ASP A 415 -39.34 -10.65 91.80
CA ASP A 415 -38.57 -9.96 92.85
C ASP A 415 -39.29 -8.66 93.18
N ASP A 416 -39.94 -8.60 94.35
CA ASP A 416 -40.78 -7.49 94.83
C ASP A 416 -41.76 -6.93 93.76
N SER A 417 -42.23 -7.80 92.86
CA SER A 417 -42.92 -7.39 91.64
C SER A 417 -44.37 -6.91 91.85
N PHE A 418 -44.89 -7.00 93.08
CA PHE A 418 -46.28 -6.64 93.42
C PHE A 418 -46.40 -5.49 94.44
N VAL A 419 -45.32 -4.76 94.70
CA VAL A 419 -45.28 -3.68 95.72
C VAL A 419 -46.34 -2.60 95.49
N LEU A 420 -46.67 -2.28 94.23
CA LEU A 420 -47.68 -1.26 93.88
C LEU A 420 -49.13 -1.77 93.85
N TYR A 421 -49.37 -3.03 94.24
CA TYR A 421 -50.70 -3.63 94.20
C TYR A 421 -51.39 -3.42 95.54
N ASP A 422 -52.67 -3.01 95.48
CA ASP A 422 -53.57 -3.15 96.62
C ASP A 422 -53.90 -4.65 96.87
N ASP A 423 -54.45 -4.95 98.04
CA ASP A 423 -54.68 -6.34 98.47
C ASP A 423 -55.65 -7.09 97.54
N ASP A 424 -56.65 -6.41 96.95
CA ASP A 424 -57.61 -7.00 96.01
C ASP A 424 -56.95 -7.33 94.67
N ARG A 425 -56.12 -6.43 94.14
CA ARG A 425 -55.34 -6.65 92.91
C ARG A 425 -54.33 -7.76 93.10
N LEU A 426 -53.60 -7.77 94.22
CA LEU A 426 -52.61 -8.79 94.54
C LEU A 426 -53.27 -10.18 94.61
N LYS A 427 -54.39 -10.27 95.33
CA LYS A 427 -55.20 -11.49 95.43
C LYS A 427 -55.67 -11.99 94.08
N THR A 428 -56.17 -11.10 93.22
CA THR A 428 -56.62 -11.45 91.86
C THR A 428 -55.45 -11.96 91.01
N ALA A 429 -54.31 -11.26 91.05
CA ALA A 429 -53.12 -11.61 90.28
C ALA A 429 -52.53 -12.97 90.71
N LEU A 430 -52.36 -13.23 92.01
CA LEU A 430 -51.80 -14.49 92.52
C LEU A 430 -52.71 -15.70 92.22
N LYS A 431 -54.03 -15.55 92.39
CA LYS A 431 -55.01 -16.57 92.02
C LYS A 431 -54.97 -16.91 90.53
N TRP A 432 -54.83 -15.89 89.70
CA TRP A 432 -54.81 -16.07 88.27
C TRP A 432 -53.48 -16.69 87.82
N LEU A 433 -52.35 -16.18 88.31
CA LEU A 433 -51.01 -16.59 87.90
C LEU A 433 -50.76 -18.09 88.14
N THR A 434 -51.21 -18.60 89.29
CA THR A 434 -51.10 -20.02 89.67
C THR A 434 -51.95 -20.96 88.81
N LYS A 435 -53.01 -20.45 88.18
CA LYS A 435 -53.83 -21.20 87.23
C LYS A 435 -53.33 -21.06 85.80
N ALA A 436 -52.82 -19.88 85.45
CA ALA A 436 -52.40 -19.52 84.10
C ALA A 436 -51.02 -20.10 83.74
N TYR A 437 -50.18 -20.40 84.73
CA TYR A 437 -48.83 -20.89 84.53
C TYR A 437 -48.61 -22.21 85.26
N SER A 438 -48.18 -23.23 84.51
CA SER A 438 -47.97 -24.60 85.03
C SER A 438 -46.55 -24.87 85.53
N GLY A 439 -45.59 -23.98 85.23
CA GLY A 439 -44.21 -24.10 85.69
C GLY A 439 -44.00 -23.57 87.11
N GLN A 440 -42.76 -23.63 87.59
CA GLN A 440 -42.40 -23.14 88.91
C GLN A 440 -42.50 -21.61 88.97
N ILE A 441 -43.12 -21.10 90.05
CA ILE A 441 -43.18 -19.67 90.35
C ILE A 441 -42.41 -19.43 91.66
N ILE A 442 -41.43 -18.54 91.61
CA ILE A 442 -40.60 -18.15 92.75
C ILE A 442 -40.88 -16.68 93.02
N VAL A 443 -41.33 -16.34 94.22
CA VAL A 443 -41.61 -14.97 94.64
C VAL A 443 -40.66 -14.60 95.78
N PHE A 444 -39.81 -13.62 95.53
CA PHE A 444 -39.07 -12.90 96.56
C PHE A 444 -39.90 -11.69 96.96
N THR A 445 -40.20 -11.58 98.24
CA THR A 445 -40.90 -10.41 98.80
C THR A 445 -40.39 -10.12 100.20
N CYS A 446 -40.27 -8.83 100.53
CA CYS A 446 -40.02 -8.37 101.90
C CYS A 446 -41.30 -8.21 102.73
N HIS A 447 -42.48 -8.42 102.13
CA HIS A 447 -43.77 -8.25 102.77
C HIS A 447 -44.42 -9.58 103.17
N LYS A 448 -45.34 -9.52 104.14
CA LYS A 448 -46.11 -10.69 104.61
C LYS A 448 -47.46 -10.83 103.89
N ARG A 449 -47.85 -9.87 103.05
CA ARG A 449 -49.18 -9.78 102.42
C ARG A 449 -49.41 -10.90 101.40
N GLU A 450 -48.38 -11.24 100.63
CA GLU A 450 -48.41 -12.29 99.62
C GLU A 450 -48.62 -13.64 100.29
N LEU A 451 -47.88 -13.92 101.37
CA LEU A 451 -48.03 -15.14 102.14
C LEU A 451 -49.44 -15.24 102.76
N ALA A 452 -49.92 -14.17 103.39
CA ALA A 452 -51.25 -14.15 104.00
C ALA A 452 -52.36 -14.42 102.96
N ILE A 453 -52.23 -13.86 101.75
CA ILE A 453 -53.18 -14.08 100.65
C ILE A 453 -53.09 -15.52 100.11
N LEU A 454 -51.89 -16.08 99.96
CA LEU A 454 -51.70 -17.47 99.51
C LEU A 454 -52.34 -18.47 100.50
N GLU A 455 -52.17 -18.23 101.81
CA GLU A 455 -52.80 -19.02 102.88
C GLU A 455 -54.33 -18.86 102.88
N GLN A 456 -54.83 -17.62 102.81
CA GLN A 456 -56.27 -17.34 102.79
C GLN A 456 -56.98 -18.01 101.62
N GLU A 457 -56.32 -18.09 100.47
CA GLU A 457 -56.89 -18.65 99.24
C GLU A 457 -56.60 -20.14 99.03
N GLY A 458 -55.93 -20.79 99.99
CA GLY A 458 -55.61 -22.20 99.93
C GLY A 458 -54.73 -22.57 98.73
N ILE A 459 -53.91 -21.64 98.26
CA ILE A 459 -53.01 -21.86 97.12
C ILE A 459 -51.81 -22.66 97.61
N ALA A 460 -51.49 -23.78 96.94
CA ALA A 460 -50.33 -24.59 97.31
C ALA A 460 -49.02 -23.79 97.16
N HIS A 461 -48.25 -23.69 98.24
CA HIS A 461 -47.02 -22.90 98.28
C HIS A 461 -45.99 -23.51 99.22
N HIS A 462 -44.71 -23.13 99.04
CA HIS A 462 -43.61 -23.47 99.94
C HIS A 462 -42.93 -22.18 100.40
N VAL A 463 -42.72 -22.03 101.71
CA VAL A 463 -42.13 -20.83 102.29
C VAL A 463 -40.69 -21.11 102.71
N VAL A 464 -39.76 -20.34 102.15
CA VAL A 464 -38.37 -20.30 102.59
C VAL A 464 -38.15 -18.97 103.29
N ARG A 465 -37.73 -19.02 104.56
CA ARG A 465 -37.32 -17.82 105.32
C ARG A 465 -35.80 -17.75 105.27
N ILE A 466 -35.28 -16.65 104.73
CA ILE A 466 -33.85 -16.37 104.59
C ILE A 466 -33.35 -15.62 105.82
#